data_AF-A0A1B2HCU7-F1
#
_entry.id   AF-A0A1B2HCU7-F1
#
_cell.length_a   1.000
_cell.length_b   1.000
_cell.length_c   1.000
_cell.angle_alpha   90.00
_cell.angle_beta   90.00
_cell.angle_gamma   90.00
#
_symmetry.space_group_name_H-M   'P 1'
#
loop_
_entity.id
_entity.type
_entity.pdbx_description
1 polymer ?
#
loop_
_entity_poly.entity_id
_entity_poly.type
_entity_poly.pdbx_seq_one_letter_code
_entity_poly.pdbx_strand_id
1 'polypeptide(L)'
;MNKARVRELGEREPVADAEALQVMLGGVPVGTLQRWAQDDGWPRRHSTTSRGRRTEYSIRAAKQSYERRRGPLDEITSGEVTSGHVGDLSLSDGAGVT
;
A
#
# COMPACT_ATOMS: atom_id res chain seq x y z
N MET A 1 -26.41 29.86 -12.96
CA MET A 1 -26.16 28.76 -12.00
C MET A 1 -24.92 28.01 -12.44
N ASN A 2 -23.85 28.11 -11.63
CA ASN A 2 -22.56 27.44 -11.84
C ASN A 2 -22.70 25.92 -11.67
N LYS A 3 -22.57 25.16 -12.76
CA LYS A 3 -22.21 23.74 -12.66
C LYS A 3 -20.70 23.68 -12.72
N ALA A 4 -20.05 23.48 -11.57
CA ALA A 4 -18.63 23.20 -11.52
C ALA A 4 -18.34 22.11 -12.56
N ARG A 5 -17.54 22.42 -13.59
CA ARG A 5 -17.12 21.45 -14.59
C ARG A 5 -16.42 20.33 -13.84
N VAL A 6 -17.08 19.19 -13.71
CA VAL A 6 -16.48 17.93 -13.29
C VAL A 6 -15.28 17.74 -14.19
N ARG A 7 -14.06 17.94 -13.68
CA ARG A 7 -12.85 17.55 -14.41
C ARG A 7 -12.97 16.04 -14.59
N GLU A 8 -13.34 15.61 -15.79
CA GLU A 8 -13.34 14.21 -16.17
C GLU A 8 -12.00 13.61 -15.75
N LEU A 9 -12.05 12.51 -14.99
CA LEU A 9 -10.94 11.57 -14.93
C LEU A 9 -10.63 11.23 -16.39
N GLY A 10 -9.53 11.76 -16.94
CA GLY A 10 -9.18 11.48 -18.32
C GLY A 10 -9.17 9.97 -18.56
N GLU A 11 -9.52 9.52 -19.76
CA GLU A 11 -9.61 8.10 -20.13
C GLU A 11 -8.33 7.28 -19.86
N ARG A 12 -7.23 7.96 -19.48
CA ARG A 12 -5.92 7.41 -19.18
C ARG A 12 -5.60 7.31 -17.69
N GLU A 13 -6.48 7.78 -16.78
CA GLU A 13 -6.22 7.65 -15.34
C GLU A 13 -6.35 6.17 -14.94
N PRO A 14 -5.27 5.54 -14.48
CA PRO A 14 -5.33 4.16 -14.05
C PRO A 14 -6.12 4.09 -12.74
N VAL A 15 -7.15 3.26 -12.73
CA VAL A 15 -7.94 2.97 -11.53
C VAL A 15 -7.82 1.50 -11.16
N ALA A 16 -8.03 1.22 -9.88
CA ALA A 16 -8.05 -0.12 -9.34
C ALA A 16 -9.06 -0.19 -8.19
N ASP A 17 -9.69 -1.33 -8.02
CA ASP A 17 -10.48 -1.61 -6.82
C ASP A 17 -9.57 -1.77 -5.58
N ALA A 18 -10.19 -1.82 -4.40
CA ALA A 18 -9.45 -1.88 -3.15
C ALA A 18 -8.61 -3.18 -2.99
N GLU A 19 -9.02 -4.30 -3.57
CA GLU A 19 -8.25 -5.56 -3.50
C GLU A 19 -7.01 -5.49 -4.40
N ALA A 20 -7.15 -4.95 -5.61
CA ALA A 20 -6.01 -4.70 -6.48
C ALA A 20 -5.03 -3.69 -5.88
N LEU A 21 -5.54 -2.63 -5.23
CA LEU A 21 -4.73 -1.65 -4.52
C LEU A 21 -4.00 -2.25 -3.31
N GLN A 22 -4.62 -3.20 -2.59
CA GLN A 22 -3.97 -3.92 -1.51
C GLN A 22 -2.70 -4.62 -2.00
N VAL A 23 -2.78 -5.35 -3.11
CA VAL A 23 -1.61 -6.03 -3.70
C VAL A 23 -0.55 -5.02 -4.14
N MET A 24 -0.96 -3.96 -4.84
CA MET A 24 -0.04 -2.94 -5.36
C MET A 24 0.70 -2.14 -4.29
N LEU A 25 0.06 -1.89 -3.14
CA LEU A 25 0.60 -1.07 -2.06
C LEU A 25 1.28 -1.91 -0.96
N GLY A 26 1.75 -3.12 -1.30
CA GLY A 26 2.51 -3.94 -0.35
C GLY A 26 1.65 -4.57 0.76
N GLY A 27 0.38 -4.87 0.48
CA GLY A 27 -0.51 -5.61 1.38
C GLY A 27 -1.35 -4.76 2.33
N VAL A 28 -1.55 -3.46 2.05
CA VAL A 28 -2.41 -2.60 2.90
C VAL A 28 -3.83 -3.16 2.95
N PRO A 29 -4.41 -3.40 4.14
CA PRO A 29 -5.75 -3.95 4.26
C PRO A 29 -6.81 -3.13 3.53
N VAL A 30 -7.77 -3.80 2.87
CA VAL A 30 -8.87 -3.15 2.13
C VAL A 30 -9.62 -2.12 2.97
N GLY A 31 -9.94 -2.43 4.23
CA GLY A 31 -10.63 -1.49 5.13
C GLY A 31 -9.82 -0.22 5.39
N THR A 32 -8.49 -0.34 5.47
CA THR A 32 -7.57 0.79 5.61
C THR A 32 -7.56 1.65 4.34
N LEU A 33 -7.48 1.01 3.16
CA LEU A 33 -7.54 1.71 1.88
C LEU A 33 -8.86 2.46 1.69
N GLN A 34 -9.98 1.83 2.05
CA GLN A 34 -11.30 2.46 2.00
C GLN A 34 -11.39 3.66 2.95
N ARG A 35 -10.81 3.54 4.15
CA ARG A 35 -10.74 4.65 5.10
C ARG A 35 -9.89 5.80 4.56
N TRP A 36 -8.72 5.51 4.00
CA TRP A 36 -7.89 6.54 3.38
C TRP A 36 -8.59 7.19 2.20
N ALA A 37 -9.29 6.41 1.37
CA ALA A 37 -10.07 6.95 0.26
C ALA A 37 -11.17 7.91 0.72
N GLN A 38 -11.77 7.69 1.89
CA GLN A 38 -12.74 8.59 2.49
C GLN A 38 -12.07 9.83 3.09
N ASP A 39 -11.01 9.64 3.88
CA ASP A 39 -10.29 10.73 4.56
C ASP A 39 -9.64 11.69 3.55
N ASP A 40 -9.00 11.15 2.51
CA ASP A 40 -8.25 11.89 1.50
C ASP A 40 -9.08 12.23 0.24
N GLY A 41 -10.33 11.77 0.18
CA GLY A 41 -11.25 12.06 -0.92
C GLY A 41 -10.79 11.52 -2.28
N TRP A 42 -10.37 10.25 -2.35
CA TRP A 42 -9.84 9.66 -3.59
C TRP A 42 -10.89 9.70 -4.71
N PRO A 43 -10.52 10.13 -5.94
CA PRO A 43 -11.39 9.98 -7.09
C PRO A 43 -11.77 8.52 -7.29
N ARG A 44 -13.07 8.26 -7.48
CA ARG A 44 -13.62 6.91 -7.66
C ARG A 44 -14.59 6.85 -8.82
N ARG A 45 -14.67 5.69 -9.47
CA ARG A 45 -15.69 5.35 -10.46
C ARG A 45 -16.38 4.04 -10.09
N HIS A 46 -17.62 3.89 -10.54
CA HIS A 46 -18.36 2.65 -10.40
C HIS A 46 -18.41 1.93 -11.74
N SER A 47 -17.91 0.71 -11.79
CA SER A 47 -17.95 -0.14 -12.97
C SER A 47 -18.92 -1.28 -12.75
N THR A 48 -19.76 -1.56 -13.73
CA THR A 48 -20.64 -2.73 -13.69
C THR A 48 -19.89 -3.90 -14.30
N THR A 49 -19.75 -4.97 -13.54
CA THR A 49 -19.20 -6.24 -13.99
C THR A 49 -20.33 -7.27 -14.07
N SER A 50 -20.10 -8.40 -14.74
CA SER A 50 -21.02 -9.55 -14.72
C SER A 50 -21.27 -10.10 -13.31
N ARG A 51 -20.45 -9.75 -12.32
CA ARG A 51 -20.59 -10.12 -10.90
C ARG A 51 -21.20 -9.01 -10.02
N GLY A 52 -21.60 -7.89 -10.60
CA GLY A 52 -22.21 -6.75 -9.89
C GLY A 52 -21.43 -5.45 -10.01
N ARG A 53 -21.79 -4.45 -9.19
CA ARG A 53 -21.14 -3.14 -9.18
C ARG A 53 -19.83 -3.19 -8.38
N ARG A 54 -18.75 -2.74 -9.01
CA ARG A 54 -17.43 -2.58 -8.39
C ARG A 54 -17.11 -1.09 -8.23
N THR A 55 -16.48 -0.73 -7.12
CA THR A 55 -15.93 0.61 -6.91
C THR A 55 -14.44 0.57 -7.17
N GLU A 56 -13.98 1.42 -8.07
CA GLU A 56 -12.57 1.57 -8.44
C GLU A 56 -12.10 2.97 -8.03
N TYR A 57 -10.87 3.08 -7.53
CA TYR A 57 -10.25 4.31 -7.08
C TYR A 57 -9.05 4.66 -7.95
N SER A 58 -8.72 5.96 -8.05
CA SER A 58 -7.48 6.40 -8.73
C SER A 58 -6.25 5.79 -8.07
N ILE A 59 -5.45 5.09 -8.87
CA ILE A 59 -4.18 4.52 -8.44
C ILE A 59 -3.22 5.64 -7.99
N ARG A 60 -3.23 6.78 -8.68
CA ARG A 60 -2.38 7.92 -8.34
C ARG A 60 -2.71 8.48 -6.95
N ALA A 61 -4.00 8.68 -6.65
CA ALA A 61 -4.43 9.16 -5.33
C ALA A 61 -4.09 8.15 -4.22
N ALA A 62 -4.22 6.86 -4.53
CA ALA A 62 -3.86 5.78 -3.61
C ALA A 62 -2.35 5.78 -3.29
N LYS A 63 -1.49 5.88 -4.30
CA LYS A 63 -0.03 5.98 -4.13
C LYS A 63 0.39 7.21 -3.33
N GLN A 64 -0.14 8.39 -3.67
CA GLN A 64 0.18 9.61 -2.92
C GLN A 64 -0.23 9.54 -1.45
N SER A 65 -1.37 8.90 -1.17
CA SER A 65 -1.84 8.74 0.21
C SER A 65 -1.04 7.68 0.96
N TYR A 66 -0.61 6.63 0.29
CA TYR A 66 0.36 5.67 0.83
C TYR A 66 1.67 6.37 1.18
N GLU A 67 2.27 7.10 0.24
CA GLU A 67 3.54 7.81 0.44
C GLU A 67 3.48 8.79 1.62
N ARG A 68 2.38 9.55 1.73
CA ARG A 68 2.16 10.48 2.85
C ARG A 68 2.06 9.78 4.21
N ARG A 69 1.52 8.56 4.27
CA ARG A 69 1.21 7.87 5.54
C ARG A 69 2.27 6.85 5.94
N ARG A 70 3.00 6.27 5.00
CA ARG A 70 3.94 5.16 5.21
C ARG A 70 5.37 5.49 4.78
N GLY A 71 5.61 6.61 4.12
CA GLY A 71 6.90 6.91 3.45
C GLY A 71 6.91 6.43 2.00
N PRO A 72 7.97 6.74 1.23
CA PRO A 72 8.06 6.32 -0.17
C PRO A 72 7.80 4.81 -0.29
N LEU A 73 7.13 4.40 -1.38
CA LEU A 73 7.18 3.00 -1.81
C LEU A 73 8.63 2.76 -2.24
N ASP A 74 9.50 2.46 -1.27
CA ASP A 74 10.77 1.84 -1.60
C ASP A 74 10.44 0.66 -2.51
N GLU A 75 11.05 0.66 -3.70
CA GLU A 75 11.20 -0.58 -4.45
C GLU A 75 11.67 -1.59 -3.43
N ILE A 76 10.93 -2.68 -3.28
CA ILE A 76 11.33 -3.79 -2.41
C ILE A 76 12.75 -4.13 -2.84
N THR A 77 13.72 -3.64 -2.07
CA THR A 77 15.08 -4.11 -2.11
C THR A 77 14.93 -5.60 -1.90
N SER A 78 15.17 -6.34 -2.97
CA SER A 78 15.42 -7.77 -2.97
C SER A 78 16.09 -8.12 -1.66
N GLY A 79 15.43 -8.95 -0.85
CA GLY A 79 15.78 -9.14 0.55
C GLY A 79 17.27 -9.39 0.76
N GLU A 80 17.99 -8.36 1.17
CA GLU A 80 19.14 -8.53 2.04
C GLU A 80 18.54 -8.83 3.42
N VAL A 81 18.42 -10.11 3.72
CA VAL A 81 18.29 -10.58 5.10
C VAL A 81 19.55 -10.15 5.83
N THR A 82 19.52 -8.95 6.41
CA THR A 82 20.43 -8.63 7.50
C THR A 82 20.01 -9.51 8.67
N SER A 83 20.54 -10.73 8.70
CA SER A 83 20.50 -11.59 9.88
C SER A 83 21.16 -10.80 11.00
N GLY A 84 20.32 -10.13 11.77
CA GLY A 84 20.71 -9.49 13.00
C GLY A 84 21.36 -10.55 13.89
N HIS A 85 22.65 -10.36 14.11
CA HIS A 85 23.23 -10.35 15.44
C HIS A 85 22.64 -11.41 16.38
N VAL A 86 22.98 -12.69 16.13
CA VAL A 86 22.98 -13.68 17.21
C VAL A 86 24.00 -13.22 18.22
N GLY A 87 23.49 -12.82 19.38
CA GLY A 87 24.27 -12.35 20.50
C GLY A 87 25.42 -13.29 20.80
N ASP A 88 26.58 -12.66 20.99
CA ASP A 88 27.71 -13.15 21.75
C ASP A 88 27.21 -13.78 23.07
N LEU A 89 27.02 -15.10 23.08
CA LEU A 89 27.09 -15.87 24.31
C LEU A 89 28.54 -16.32 24.43
N SER A 90 29.33 -15.41 24.97
CA SER A 90 30.64 -15.67 25.55
C SER A 90 30.51 -16.77 26.61
N LEU A 91 30.76 -18.02 26.19
CA LEU A 91 31.10 -19.10 27.09
C LEU A 91 32.62 -19.10 27.22
N SER A 92 33.10 -18.17 28.05
CA SER A 92 34.46 -18.22 28.56
C SER A 92 34.48 -19.04 29.85
N ASP A 93 35.49 -19.89 29.92
CA ASP A 93 36.13 -20.47 31.11
C ASP A 93 35.67 -21.86 31.61
N GLY A 94 36.65 -22.76 31.68
CA GLY A 94 36.50 -24.10 32.22
C GLY A 94 37.48 -25.15 31.65
N ALA A 95 38.74 -24.77 31.43
CA ALA A 95 39.81 -25.74 31.18
C ALA A 95 40.20 -26.45 32.49
N GLY A 96 40.39 -27.78 32.41
CA GLY A 96 41.46 -28.45 33.15
C GLY A 96 41.10 -29.30 34.37
N VAL A 97 41.50 -30.58 34.26
CA VAL A 97 42.25 -31.35 35.27
C VAL A 97 41.51 -31.79 36.56
N THR A 98 41.23 -33.09 36.67
CA THR A 98 41.98 -34.04 37.53
C THR A 98 41.69 -35.47 37.07
#